data_AF-A0A1Y3P092-F1
#
_entry.id   AF-A0A1Y3P092-F1
#
_cell.length_a   1.000
_cell.length_b   1.000
_cell.length_c   1.000
_cell.angle_alpha   90.00
_cell.angle_beta   90.00
_cell.angle_gamma   90.00
#
_symmetry.space_group_name_H-M   'P 1'
#
loop_
_entity.id
_entity.type
_entity.pdbx_description
1 polymer ?
#
loop_
_entity_poly.entity_id
_entity_poly.type
_entity_poly.pdbx_seq_one_letter_code
_entity_poly.pdbx_strand_id
1 'polypeptide(L)'
;MKRIVGLYFKLLKLLIVLCMIAMLVLVFGNVVLRYAFNSGISVSEELSRWLFVWMIFLGSLVALKERAHMGFDSLVRRLPAGGKRFCLVVGHVLMLYICWLVFSGSWQQAVINLDVVAPASGLSMALFYAAGLVFGASAAAILLYELYLVLTGKLADDELVMVTDSDAAEEIKHIQNQQSTTGRTHP
;
A
#
# COMPACT_ATOMS: atom_id res chain seq x y z
N MET A 1 15.60 3.48 -15.14
CA MET A 1 14.46 3.79 -14.23
C MET A 1 13.96 2.61 -13.40
N LYS A 2 13.77 1.39 -13.97
CA LYS A 2 13.26 0.22 -13.22
C LYS A 2 14.03 -0.13 -11.93
N ARG A 3 15.36 0.05 -11.90
CA ARG A 3 16.20 -0.20 -10.71
C ARG A 3 15.94 0.76 -9.55
N ILE A 4 15.76 2.05 -9.82
CA ILE A 4 15.52 3.09 -8.80
C ILE A 4 14.16 2.88 -8.16
N VAL A 5 13.14 2.64 -8.99
CA VAL A 5 11.79 2.30 -8.50
C VAL A 5 11.83 1.01 -7.66
N GLY A 6 12.52 -0.03 -8.14
CA GLY A 6 12.68 -1.27 -7.37
C GLY A 6 13.35 -1.05 -6.00
N LEU A 7 14.38 -0.20 -5.94
CA LEU A 7 15.06 0.15 -4.70
C LEU A 7 14.15 0.94 -3.74
N TYR A 8 13.39 1.91 -4.26
CA TYR A 8 12.42 2.67 -3.49
C TYR A 8 11.43 1.77 -2.77
N PHE A 9 10.79 0.84 -3.49
CA PHE A 9 9.83 -0.08 -2.86
C PHE A 9 10.47 -1.07 -1.89
N LYS A 10 11.73 -1.48 -2.11
CA LYS A 10 12.47 -2.28 -1.11
C LYS A 10 12.69 -1.48 0.18
N LEU A 11 13.04 -0.20 0.06
CA LEU A 11 13.21 0.69 1.21
C LEU A 11 11.89 0.88 1.96
N LEU A 12 10.77 1.08 1.25
CA LEU A 12 9.43 1.16 1.84
C LEU A 12 9.09 -0.11 2.62
N LYS A 13 9.28 -1.29 2.01
CA LYS A 13 9.03 -2.58 2.67
C LYS A 13 9.91 -2.75 3.91
N LEU A 14 11.18 -2.36 3.84
CA LEU A 14 12.07 -2.36 5.00
C LEU A 14 11.55 -1.43 6.12
N LEU A 15 11.13 -0.22 5.77
CA LEU A 15 10.61 0.76 6.73
C LEU A 15 9.34 0.25 7.42
N ILE A 16 8.42 -0.39 6.67
CA ILE A 16 7.22 -1.03 7.21
C ILE A 16 7.60 -2.10 8.25
N VAL A 17 8.55 -2.99 7.93
CA VAL A 17 9.02 -4.03 8.84
C VAL A 17 9.64 -3.43 10.10
N LEU A 18 10.44 -2.37 9.97
CA LEU A 18 11.03 -1.66 11.10
C LEU A 18 9.96 -1.00 11.98
N CYS A 19 8.97 -0.32 11.39
CA CYS A 19 7.84 0.24 12.13
C CYS A 19 7.07 -0.84 12.89
N MET A 20 6.85 -2.01 12.27
CA MET A 20 6.14 -3.13 12.88
C MET A 20 6.89 -3.70 14.07
N ILE A 21 8.21 -3.94 13.94
CA ILE A 21 9.04 -4.43 15.04
C ILE A 21 9.10 -3.39 16.17
N ALA A 22 9.31 -2.12 15.84
CA ALA A 22 9.35 -1.05 16.83
C ALA A 22 8.02 -0.93 17.59
N MET A 23 6.89 -0.98 16.88
CA MET A 23 5.56 -0.97 17.49
C MET A 23 5.36 -2.18 18.41
N LEU A 24 5.76 -3.38 17.98
CA LEU A 24 5.69 -4.59 18.79
C LEU A 24 6.48 -4.44 20.09
N VAL A 25 7.73 -3.98 20.00
CA VAL A 25 8.60 -3.80 21.18
C VAL A 25 8.05 -2.73 22.12
N LEU A 26 7.53 -1.61 21.60
CA LEU A 26 6.95 -0.56 22.44
C LEU A 26 5.71 -1.04 23.19
N VAL A 27 4.77 -1.69 22.49
CA VAL A 27 3.51 -2.17 23.10
C VAL A 27 3.80 -3.32 24.06
N PHE A 28 4.59 -4.31 23.65
CA PHE A 28 4.94 -5.44 24.49
C PHE A 28 5.78 -5.01 25.71
N GLY A 29 6.77 -4.15 25.49
CA GLY A 29 7.59 -3.60 26.57
C GLY A 29 6.74 -2.83 27.59
N ASN A 30 5.78 -2.02 27.13
CA ASN A 30 4.87 -1.31 28.02
C ASN A 30 3.97 -2.27 28.83
N VAL A 31 3.49 -3.35 28.22
CA VAL A 31 2.73 -4.40 28.91
C VAL A 31 3.59 -5.06 29.99
N VAL A 32 4.81 -5.49 29.66
CA VAL A 32 5.72 -6.12 30.63
C VAL A 32 6.03 -5.17 31.79
N LEU A 33 6.32 -3.91 31.51
CA LEU A 33 6.63 -2.92 32.54
C LEU A 33 5.45 -2.72 33.50
N ARG A 34 4.23 -2.64 32.94
CA ARG A 34 3.02 -2.41 33.72
C ARG A 34 2.69 -3.58 34.63
N TYR A 35 2.87 -4.82 34.17
CA TYR A 35 2.51 -6.00 34.96
C TYR A 35 3.65 -6.49 35.87
N ALA A 36 4.91 -6.36 35.47
CA ALA A 36 6.05 -6.85 36.25
C ALA A 36 6.60 -5.80 37.23
N PHE A 37 6.57 -4.51 36.85
CA PHE A 37 7.17 -3.42 37.64
C PHE A 37 6.13 -2.40 38.14
N ASN A 38 4.84 -2.62 37.88
CA ASN A 38 3.74 -1.73 38.25
C ASN A 38 3.93 -0.27 37.79
N SER A 39 4.69 -0.08 36.69
CA SER A 39 5.07 1.21 36.11
C SER A 39 4.84 1.18 34.59
N GLY A 40 4.37 2.27 33.99
CA GLY A 40 4.04 2.34 32.56
C GLY A 40 4.71 3.50 31.85
N ILE A 41 4.93 3.36 30.55
CA ILE A 41 5.50 4.40 29.69
C ILE A 41 4.40 4.95 28.79
N SER A 42 3.84 6.12 29.14
CA SER A 42 2.79 6.79 28.34
C SER A 42 3.23 7.12 26.91
N VAL A 43 4.54 7.36 26.72
CA VAL A 43 5.17 7.59 25.42
C VAL A 43 5.01 6.40 24.48
N SER A 44 5.03 5.17 25.00
CA SER A 44 4.94 3.95 24.18
C SER A 44 3.58 3.81 23.49
N GLU A 45 2.49 4.23 24.14
CA GLU A 45 1.15 4.22 23.55
C GLU A 45 1.01 5.25 22.43
N GLU A 46 1.60 6.43 22.62
CA GLU A 46 1.57 7.50 21.62
C GLU A 46 2.43 7.15 20.39
N LEU A 47 3.69 6.74 20.59
CA LEU A 47 4.60 6.37 19.50
C LEU A 47 4.11 5.16 18.71
N SER A 48 3.55 4.15 19.38
CA SER A 48 3.00 2.97 18.68
C SER A 48 1.87 3.35 17.74
N ARG A 49 0.98 4.28 18.13
CA ARG A 49 -0.06 4.84 17.25
C ARG A 49 0.53 5.60 16.07
N TRP A 50 1.60 6.35 16.28
CA TRP A 50 2.27 7.09 15.18
C TRP A 50 2.90 6.12 14.18
N LEU A 51 3.65 5.12 14.67
CA LEU A 51 4.25 4.07 13.84
C LEU A 51 3.19 3.29 13.06
N PHE A 52 2.04 3.02 13.68
CA PHE A 52 0.93 2.36 13.01
C PHE A 52 0.38 3.18 11.82
N VAL A 53 0.20 4.49 11.99
CA VAL A 53 -0.23 5.38 10.89
C VAL A 53 0.78 5.42 9.76
N TRP A 54 2.07 5.55 10.08
CA TRP A 54 3.15 5.44 9.09
C TRP A 54 3.12 4.10 8.36
N MET A 55 2.92 3.01 9.07
CA MET A 55 2.84 1.66 8.49
C MET A 55 1.65 1.52 7.53
N ILE A 56 0.46 2.03 7.90
CA ILE A 56 -0.72 2.00 7.03
C ILE A 56 -0.42 2.74 5.72
N PHE A 57 0.05 3.98 5.78
CA PHE A 57 0.29 4.79 4.59
C PHE A 57 1.37 4.18 3.68
N LEU A 58 2.47 3.69 4.25
CA LEU A 58 3.52 3.03 3.48
C LEU A 58 3.04 1.69 2.89
N GLY A 59 2.26 0.93 3.66
CA GLY A 59 1.63 -0.31 3.21
C GLY A 59 0.65 -0.08 2.06
N SER A 60 -0.19 0.95 2.16
CA SER A 60 -1.10 1.35 1.09
C SER A 60 -0.35 1.73 -0.19
N LEU A 61 0.81 2.37 -0.08
CA LEU A 61 1.64 2.73 -1.24
C LEU A 61 2.24 1.49 -1.94
N VAL A 62 2.65 0.49 -1.16
CA VAL A 62 3.09 -0.81 -1.70
C VAL A 62 1.92 -1.53 -2.38
N ALA A 63 0.75 -1.56 -1.74
CA ALA A 63 -0.45 -2.20 -2.28
C ALA A 63 -0.95 -1.53 -3.58
N LEU A 64 -0.85 -0.19 -3.66
CA LEU A 64 -1.18 0.58 -4.87
C LEU A 64 -0.30 0.14 -6.05
N LYS A 65 1.00 -0.04 -5.83
CA LYS A 65 1.94 -0.50 -6.86
C LYS A 65 1.73 -1.96 -7.25
N GLU A 66 1.25 -2.79 -6.34
CA GLU A 66 0.87 -4.18 -6.63
C GLU A 66 -0.51 -4.27 -7.32
N ARG A 67 -1.11 -3.12 -7.69
CA ARG A 67 -2.39 -3.00 -8.43
C ARG A 67 -3.49 -3.87 -7.83
N ALA A 68 -3.63 -3.85 -6.51
CA ALA A 68 -4.64 -4.64 -5.78
C ALA A 68 -6.09 -4.12 -5.97
N HIS A 69 -6.46 -3.60 -7.15
CA HIS A 69 -7.83 -3.22 -7.52
C HIS A 69 -8.64 -4.39 -8.11
N MET A 70 -8.31 -5.62 -7.70
CA MET A 70 -8.84 -6.89 -8.24
C MET A 70 -10.38 -6.93 -8.37
N GLY A 71 -11.12 -6.23 -7.50
CA GLY A 71 -12.58 -6.18 -7.56
C GLY A 71 -13.16 -5.38 -8.73
N PHE A 72 -12.46 -4.33 -9.18
CA PHE A 72 -12.93 -3.47 -10.28
C PHE A 72 -12.62 -4.09 -11.65
N ASP A 73 -11.47 -4.76 -11.79
CA ASP A 73 -11.04 -5.40 -13.03
C ASP A 73 -12.02 -6.45 -13.54
N SER A 74 -12.62 -7.25 -12.64
CA SER A 74 -13.61 -8.28 -13.00
C SER A 74 -14.89 -7.68 -13.62
N LEU A 75 -15.34 -6.54 -13.10
CA LEU A 75 -16.50 -5.82 -13.64
C LEU A 75 -16.17 -5.17 -14.99
N VAL A 76 -15.01 -4.51 -15.08
CA VAL A 76 -14.52 -3.85 -16.30
C VAL A 76 -14.33 -4.86 -17.44
N ARG A 77 -13.90 -6.09 -17.14
CA ARG A 77 -13.71 -7.16 -18.13
C ARG A 77 -14.96 -7.49 -18.94
N ARG A 78 -16.17 -7.31 -18.36
CA ARG A 78 -17.46 -7.59 -19.01
C ARG A 78 -17.95 -6.48 -19.96
N LEU A 79 -17.30 -5.31 -19.99
CA LEU A 79 -17.72 -4.19 -20.83
C LEU A 79 -17.13 -4.28 -22.26
N PRO A 80 -17.76 -3.63 -23.27
CA PRO A 80 -17.15 -3.47 -24.59
C PRO A 80 -15.91 -2.56 -24.53
N ALA A 81 -15.01 -2.66 -25.53
CA ALA A 81 -13.69 -2.01 -25.52
C ALA A 81 -13.71 -0.49 -25.20
N GLY A 82 -14.72 0.24 -25.70
CA GLY A 82 -14.90 1.66 -25.39
C GLY A 82 -15.27 1.92 -23.92
N GLY A 83 -16.15 1.09 -23.36
CA GLY A 83 -16.54 1.15 -21.94
C GLY A 83 -15.40 0.82 -21.00
N LYS A 84 -14.53 -0.14 -21.36
CA LYS A 84 -13.33 -0.48 -20.59
C LYS A 84 -12.40 0.71 -20.42
N ARG A 85 -12.06 1.36 -21.54
CA ARG A 85 -11.17 2.54 -21.54
C ARG A 85 -11.74 3.70 -20.74
N PHE A 86 -13.03 3.99 -20.88
CA PHE A 86 -13.70 5.03 -20.10
C PHE A 86 -13.64 4.74 -18.60
N CYS A 87 -14.00 3.52 -18.20
CA CYS A 87 -14.01 3.11 -16.80
C CYS A 87 -12.61 3.19 -16.17
N LEU A 88 -11.58 2.78 -16.91
CA LEU A 88 -10.19 2.79 -16.47
C LEU A 88 -9.67 4.23 -16.30
N VAL A 89 -9.95 5.12 -17.25
CA VAL A 89 -9.57 6.55 -17.17
C VAL A 89 -10.28 7.22 -16.00
N VAL A 90 -11.59 7.04 -15.87
CA VAL A 90 -12.37 7.61 -14.75
C VAL A 90 -11.85 7.09 -13.41
N GLY A 91 -11.53 5.79 -13.31
CA GLY A 91 -10.94 5.20 -12.10
C GLY A 91 -9.62 5.85 -11.71
N HIS A 92 -8.71 6.04 -12.67
CA HIS A 92 -7.43 6.72 -12.41
C HIS A 92 -7.61 8.18 -12.01
N VAL A 93 -8.52 8.92 -12.67
CA VAL A 93 -8.83 10.31 -12.33
C VAL A 93 -9.41 10.41 -10.92
N LEU A 94 -10.32 9.52 -10.54
CA LEU A 94 -10.91 9.48 -9.21
C LEU A 94 -9.87 9.15 -8.14
N MET A 95 -8.98 8.19 -8.41
CA MET A 95 -7.86 7.88 -7.51
C MET A 95 -6.90 9.04 -7.34
N LEU A 96 -6.61 9.77 -8.42
CA LEU A 96 -5.77 10.95 -8.37
C LEU A 96 -6.42 12.06 -7.54
N TYR A 97 -7.75 12.23 -7.66
CA TYR A 97 -8.52 13.15 -6.84
C TYR A 97 -8.47 12.78 -5.36
N ILE A 98 -8.63 11.50 -5.01
CA ILE A 98 -8.51 11.02 -3.62
C ILE A 98 -7.10 11.29 -3.08
N CYS A 99 -6.05 11.02 -3.87
CA CYS A 99 -4.67 11.32 -3.48
C CYS A 99 -4.46 12.81 -3.23
N TRP A 100 -5.06 13.66 -4.06
CA TRP A 100 -5.04 15.12 -3.86
C TRP A 100 -5.74 15.55 -2.56
N LEU A 101 -6.90 14.97 -2.23
CA LEU A 101 -7.59 15.24 -0.97
C LEU A 101 -6.74 14.83 0.24
N VAL A 102 -6.12 13.65 0.20
CA VAL A 102 -5.23 13.19 1.28
C VAL A 102 -4.02 14.09 1.40
N PHE A 103 -3.39 14.47 0.30
CA PHE A 103 -2.21 15.33 0.30
C PHE A 103 -2.53 16.73 0.85
N SER A 104 -3.56 17.38 0.30
CA SER A 104 -3.97 18.73 0.69
C SER A 104 -4.48 18.78 2.13
N GLY A 105 -5.31 17.81 2.55
CA GLY A 105 -5.78 17.71 3.93
C GLY A 105 -4.64 17.48 4.90
N SER A 106 -3.70 16.58 4.58
CA SER A 106 -2.55 16.30 5.44
C SER A 106 -1.58 17.49 5.50
N TRP A 107 -1.39 18.22 4.39
CA TRP A 107 -0.60 19.45 4.35
C TRP A 107 -1.19 20.52 5.27
N GLN A 108 -2.48 20.80 5.15
CA GLN A 108 -3.17 21.75 6.03
C GLN A 108 -3.03 21.34 7.50
N GLN A 109 -3.21 20.06 7.79
CA GLN A 109 -3.11 19.57 9.16
C GLN A 109 -1.68 19.63 9.70
N ALA A 110 -0.67 19.36 8.88
CA ALA A 110 0.73 19.51 9.25
C ALA A 110 1.06 20.98 9.55
N VAL A 111 0.58 21.92 8.74
CA VAL A 111 0.82 23.36 8.95
C VAL A 111 0.16 23.87 10.24
N ILE A 112 -1.09 23.47 10.50
CA ILE A 112 -1.80 23.87 11.73
C ILE A 112 -1.12 23.30 12.98
N ASN A 113 -0.57 22.09 12.89
CA ASN A 113 0.00 21.37 14.03
C ASN A 113 1.54 21.45 14.09
N LEU A 114 2.17 22.41 13.40
CA LEU A 114 3.62 22.62 13.46
C LEU A 114 4.10 22.94 14.88
N ASP A 115 3.40 23.86 15.54
CA ASP A 115 3.71 24.33 16.90
C ASP A 115 3.04 23.49 17.99
N VAL A 116 2.26 22.47 17.62
CA VAL A 116 1.58 21.58 18.56
C VAL A 116 2.47 20.38 18.84
N VAL A 117 2.88 20.26 20.11
CA VAL A 117 3.68 19.13 20.59
C VAL A 117 2.79 18.06 21.22
N ALA A 118 3.24 16.82 21.09
CA ALA A 118 2.54 15.67 21.62
C ALA A 118 2.65 15.61 23.16
N PRO A 119 1.55 15.38 23.90
CA PRO A 119 1.56 15.51 25.36
C PRO A 119 2.49 14.53 26.07
N ALA A 120 2.65 13.31 25.53
CA ALA A 120 3.50 12.30 26.16
C ALA A 120 4.95 12.41 25.70
N SER A 121 5.18 12.51 24.39
CA SER A 121 6.53 12.45 23.80
C SER A 121 7.21 13.81 23.61
N GLY A 122 6.46 14.91 23.62
CA GLY A 122 6.97 16.25 23.29
C GLY A 122 7.35 16.43 21.81
N LEU A 123 7.10 15.43 20.96
CA LEU A 123 7.40 15.48 19.53
C LEU A 123 6.37 16.35 18.79
N SER A 124 6.79 17.05 17.73
CA SER A 124 5.86 17.82 16.90
C SER A 124 4.85 16.90 16.22
N MET A 125 3.57 17.24 16.33
CA MET A 125 2.47 16.52 15.68
C MET A 125 2.53 16.61 14.15
N ALA A 126 3.31 17.53 13.58
CA ALA A 126 3.57 17.59 12.15
C ALA A 126 4.15 16.26 11.60
N LEU A 127 4.95 15.53 12.39
CA LEU A 127 5.51 14.23 11.98
C LEU A 127 4.43 13.14 11.82
N PHE A 128 3.34 13.25 12.56
CA PHE A 128 2.20 12.34 12.41
C PHE A 128 1.49 12.57 11.08
N TYR A 129 1.26 13.84 10.72
CA TYR A 129 0.60 14.21 9.47
C TYR A 129 1.50 14.08 8.23
N ALA A 130 2.83 14.12 8.41
CA ALA A 130 3.80 13.92 7.34
C ALA A 130 3.64 12.57 6.62
N ALA A 131 3.14 11.53 7.30
CA ALA A 131 2.85 10.23 6.69
C ALA A 131 1.88 10.36 5.49
N GLY A 132 0.84 11.18 5.66
CA GLY A 132 -0.16 11.46 4.61
C GLY A 132 0.42 12.27 3.45
N LEU A 133 1.35 13.21 3.70
CA LEU A 133 2.06 13.94 2.64
C LEU A 133 2.92 12.98 1.80
N VAL A 134 3.71 12.14 2.45
CA VAL A 134 4.60 11.17 1.79
C VAL A 134 3.79 10.21 0.92
N PHE A 135 2.68 9.70 1.45
CA PHE A 135 1.76 8.85 0.69
C PHE A 135 1.16 9.61 -0.49
N GLY A 136 0.56 10.78 -0.27
CA GLY A 136 -0.13 11.54 -1.31
C GLY A 136 0.79 11.91 -2.47
N ALA A 137 2.01 12.39 -2.19
CA ALA A 137 3.00 12.73 -3.20
C ALA A 137 3.44 11.49 -4.00
N SER A 138 3.75 10.39 -3.31
CA SER A 138 4.22 9.16 -3.95
C SER A 138 3.15 8.47 -4.76
N ALA A 139 1.92 8.38 -4.22
CA ALA A 139 0.77 7.77 -4.87
C ALA A 139 0.36 8.57 -6.10
N ALA A 140 0.34 9.91 -6.02
CA ALA A 140 0.07 10.77 -7.17
C ALA A 140 1.11 10.56 -8.29
N ALA A 141 2.39 10.46 -7.96
CA ALA A 141 3.44 10.21 -8.95
C ALA A 141 3.27 8.86 -9.66
N ILE A 142 2.90 7.80 -8.93
CA ILE A 142 2.61 6.48 -9.50
C ILE A 142 1.39 6.56 -10.40
N LEU A 143 0.28 7.10 -9.91
CA LEU A 143 -0.98 7.19 -10.67
C LEU A 143 -0.85 8.06 -11.92
N LEU A 144 -0.07 9.14 -11.89
CA LEU A 144 0.21 9.96 -13.07
C LEU A 144 1.00 9.19 -14.13
N TYR A 145 1.99 8.40 -13.71
CA TYR A 145 2.75 7.54 -14.63
C TYR A 145 1.85 6.48 -15.26
N GLU A 146 0.97 5.87 -14.48
CA GLU A 146 0.00 4.88 -14.97
C GLU A 146 -0.99 5.52 -15.93
N LEU A 147 -1.57 6.68 -15.58
CA LEU A 147 -2.50 7.42 -16.44
C LEU A 147 -1.84 7.83 -17.77
N TYR A 148 -0.58 8.26 -17.74
CA TYR A 148 0.18 8.56 -18.96
C TYR A 148 0.34 7.32 -19.84
N LEU A 149 0.60 6.16 -19.24
CA LEU A 149 0.76 4.90 -19.96
C LEU A 149 -0.58 4.40 -20.55
N VAL A 150 -1.70 4.67 -19.88
CA VAL A 150 -3.06 4.38 -20.36
C VAL A 150 -3.36 5.25 -21.57
N LEU A 151 -3.10 6.55 -21.48
CA LEU A 151 -3.38 7.52 -22.54
C LEU A 151 -2.52 7.27 -23.79
N THR A 152 -1.28 6.80 -23.62
CA THR A 152 -0.41 6.42 -24.75
C THR A 152 -0.72 5.04 -25.34
N GLY A 153 -1.74 4.33 -24.84
CA GLY A 153 -2.22 3.07 -25.41
C GLY A 153 -1.31 1.86 -25.16
N LYS A 154 -0.25 2.01 -24.36
CA LYS A 154 0.74 0.95 -24.09
C LYS A 154 0.34 -0.01 -22.96
N LEU A 155 -0.76 0.25 -22.25
CA LEU A 155 -1.26 -0.60 -21.16
C LEU A 155 -2.22 -1.69 -21.60
N ALA A 156 -2.89 -1.53 -22.76
CA ALA A 156 -3.91 -2.49 -23.20
C ALA A 156 -3.33 -3.89 -23.50
N ASP A 157 -2.06 -3.99 -23.94
CA ASP A 157 -1.39 -5.26 -24.22
C ASP A 157 -0.77 -5.90 -22.95
N ASP A 158 -0.24 -5.10 -22.03
CA ASP A 158 0.44 -5.60 -20.81
C ASP A 158 -0.57 -6.19 -19.79
N GLU A 159 -1.81 -5.67 -19.78
CA GLU A 159 -2.94 -6.15 -18.96
C GLU A 159 -3.52 -7.48 -19.48
N LEU A 160 -3.46 -7.72 -20.80
CA LEU A 160 -3.83 -9.01 -21.41
C LEU A 160 -2.79 -10.09 -21.12
N VAL A 161 -1.49 -9.75 -21.10
CA VAL A 161 -0.40 -10.71 -20.86
C VAL A 161 -0.31 -11.11 -19.38
N MET A 162 -0.40 -10.17 -18.43
CA MET A 162 -0.23 -10.46 -17.00
C MET A 162 -1.34 -11.35 -16.40
N VAL A 163 -2.59 -11.24 -16.87
CA VAL A 163 -3.65 -12.16 -16.40
C VAL A 163 -3.57 -13.51 -17.10
N THR A 164 -3.15 -13.55 -18.37
CA THR A 164 -2.95 -14.82 -19.08
C THR A 164 -1.82 -15.64 -18.45
N ASP A 165 -0.72 -15.00 -18.04
CA ASP A 165 0.39 -15.70 -17.38
C ASP A 165 0.03 -16.19 -15.96
N SER A 166 -0.84 -15.46 -15.25
CA SER A 166 -1.32 -15.82 -13.91
C SER A 166 -2.31 -16.99 -13.97
N ASP A 167 -3.31 -16.90 -14.85
CA ASP A 167 -4.33 -17.93 -15.07
C ASP A 167 -3.68 -19.21 -15.66
N ALA A 168 -2.74 -19.07 -16.60
CA ALA A 168 -2.02 -20.21 -17.18
C ALA A 168 -1.07 -20.89 -16.18
N ALA A 169 -0.40 -20.14 -15.31
CA ALA A 169 0.44 -20.73 -14.26
C ALA A 169 -0.38 -21.46 -13.19
N GLU A 170 -1.60 -20.99 -12.89
CA GLU A 170 -2.54 -21.69 -12.01
C GLU A 170 -3.16 -22.93 -12.67
N GLU A 171 -3.54 -22.87 -13.96
CA GLU A 171 -4.01 -24.04 -14.71
C GLU A 171 -2.94 -25.13 -14.82
N ILE A 172 -1.68 -24.77 -15.13
CA ILE A 172 -0.57 -25.74 -15.19
C ILE A 172 -0.34 -26.39 -13.83
N LYS A 173 -0.42 -25.64 -12.73
CA LYS A 173 -0.35 -26.20 -11.37
C LYS A 173 -1.52 -27.14 -11.08
N HIS A 174 -2.74 -26.80 -11.49
CA HIS A 174 -3.92 -27.66 -11.30
C HIS A 174 -3.82 -28.96 -12.09
N ILE A 175 -3.36 -28.91 -13.35
CA ILE A 175 -3.15 -30.09 -14.20
C ILE A 175 -2.03 -30.98 -13.64
N GLN A 176 -0.90 -30.40 -13.22
CA GLN A 176 0.20 -31.16 -12.59
C GLN A 176 -0.23 -31.81 -11.28
N ASN A 177 -1.01 -31.11 -10.46
CA ASN A 177 -1.50 -31.64 -9.20
C ASN A 177 -2.50 -32.80 -9.44
N GLN A 178 -3.40 -32.67 -10.43
CA GLN A 178 -4.28 -33.77 -10.85
C GLN A 178 -3.49 -34.98 -11.38
N GLN A 179 -2.54 -34.79 -12.28
CA GLN A 179 -1.70 -35.88 -12.80
C GLN A 179 -0.88 -36.58 -11.70
N SER A 180 -0.40 -35.83 -10.70
CA SER A 180 0.31 -36.39 -9.55
C SER A 180 -0.57 -37.25 -8.63
N THR A 181 -1.87 -36.94 -8.55
CA THR A 181 -2.85 -37.72 -7.79
C THR A 181 -3.33 -38.98 -8.53
N THR A 182 -3.44 -38.94 -9.87
CA THR A 182 -3.90 -40.09 -10.67
C THR A 182 -2.78 -41.11 -10.92
N GLY A 183 -1.51 -40.70 -10.90
CA GLY A 183 -0.35 -41.59 -11.08
C GLY A 183 0.01 -42.49 -9.88
N ARG A 184 -0.70 -42.38 -8.76
CA ARG A 184 -0.48 -43.21 -7.54
C ARG A 184 -1.48 -44.35 -7.38
N THR A 185 -2.42 -44.53 -8.31
CA THR A 185 -3.43 -45.61 -8.26
C THR A 185 -3.38 -46.47 -9.53
N HIS A 186 -2.23 -47.05 -9.83
CA HIS A 186 -2.16 -48.27 -10.61
C HIS A 186 -1.16 -49.22 -9.94
N PRO A 187 -1.62 -50.26 -9.23
CA PRO A 187 -0.77 -51.34 -8.73
C PRO A 187 -0.21 -52.19 -9.88
#